data_AF-A0A1L9V5P9-F1
#
_entry.id   AF-A0A1L9V5P9-F1
#
_cell.length_a   1.000
_cell.length_b   1.000
_cell.length_c   1.000
_cell.angle_alpha   90.00
_cell.angle_beta   90.00
_cell.angle_gamma   90.00
#
_symmetry.space_group_name_H-M   'P 1'
#
loop_
_entity.id
_entity.type
_entity.pdbx_description
1 polymer ?
#
loop_
_entity_poly.entity_id
_entity_poly.type
_entity_poly.pdbx_seq_one_letter_code
_entity_poly.pdbx_strand_id
1 'polypeptide(L)' 'GYESIVRLLLACGGVDVNSRDDDGWTPLMHASENGHKKVAQVLLEEVNNND' A
#
# COMPACT_ATOMS: atom_id res chain seq x y z
N GLY A 1 3.31 2.08 11.79
CA GLY A 1 4.61 2.76 11.57
C GLY A 1 5.53 1.95 10.69
N TYR A 2 5.06 1.52 9.51
CA TYR A 2 5.74 0.53 8.66
C TYR A 2 6.20 1.11 7.31
N GLU A 3 6.29 2.43 7.21
CA GLU A 3 6.56 3.15 5.97
C GLU A 3 7.82 2.64 5.25
N SER A 4 8.94 2.53 5.96
CA SER A 4 10.22 2.10 5.37
C SER A 4 10.17 0.69 4.79
N ILE A 5 9.42 -0.21 5.43
CA ILE A 5 9.25 -1.59 4.95
C ILE A 5 8.37 -1.60 3.70
N VAL A 6 7.28 -0.82 3.70
CA VAL A 6 6.39 -0.68 2.54
C VAL A 6 7.16 -0.13 1.34
N ARG A 7 7.97 0.93 1.51
CA ARG A 7 8.83 1.46 0.45
C ARG A 7 9.85 0.43 -0.06
N LEU A 8 10.44 -0.37 0.82
CA LEU A 8 11.37 -1.44 0.43
C LEU A 8 10.68 -2.50 -0.44
N LEU A 9 9.47 -2.93 -0.05
CA LEU A 9 8.69 -3.91 -0.80
C LEU A 9 8.29 -3.39 -2.18
N LEU A 10 7.83 -2.13 -2.27
CA LEU A 10 7.47 -1.49 -3.53
C LEU A 10 8.66 -1.41 -4.49
N ALA A 11 9.86 -1.13 -3.95
CA ALA A 11 11.09 -1.06 -4.74
C ALA A 11 11.54 -2.42 -5.32
N CYS A 12 11.06 -3.55 -4.79
CA CYS A 12 11.38 -4.88 -5.35
C CYS A 12 10.75 -5.11 -6.74
N GLY A 13 9.76 -4.29 -7.13
CA GLY A 13 9.04 -4.44 -8.40
C GLY A 13 8.04 -5.61 -8.40
N GLY A 14 7.07 -5.56 -9.31
CA GLY A 14 6.03 -6.60 -9.43
C GLY A 14 5.02 -6.63 -8.27
N VAL A 15 5.02 -5.63 -7.40
CA VAL A 15 4.01 -5.48 -6.34
C VAL A 15 2.78 -4.78 -6.92
N ASP A 16 1.66 -5.49 -6.94
CA ASP A 16 0.35 -4.89 -7.24
C ASP A 16 -0.24 -4.28 -5.95
N VAL A 17 -0.17 -2.95 -5.83
CA VAL A 17 -0.71 -2.19 -4.69
C VAL A 17 -2.23 -2.21 -4.63
N ASN A 18 -2.91 -2.64 -5.70
CA ASN A 18 -4.36 -2.80 -5.78
C ASN A 18 -4.81 -4.26 -5.62
N SER A 19 -3.86 -5.17 -5.35
CA SER A 19 -4.19 -6.55 -5.03
C SER A 19 -5.15 -6.64 -3.85
N ARG A 20 -6.02 -7.65 -3.90
CA ARG A 20 -7.04 -7.90 -2.88
C ARG A 20 -6.71 -9.19 -2.16
N ASP A 21 -6.88 -9.19 -0.84
CA ASP A 21 -6.88 -10.43 -0.06
C ASP A 21 -8.19 -11.21 -0.23
N ASP A 22 -8.32 -12.32 0.52
CA ASP A 22 -9.49 -13.21 0.45
C ASP A 22 -10.80 -12.52 0.89
N ASP A 23 -10.71 -11.46 1.69
CA ASP A 23 -11.84 -10.63 2.13
C ASP A 23 -12.14 -9.47 1.16
N GLY A 24 -11.36 -9.34 0.09
CA GLY A 24 -11.50 -8.30 -0.92
C GLY A 24 -10.85 -6.97 -0.55
N TRP A 25 -10.05 -6.93 0.51
CA TRP A 25 -9.41 -5.72 1.01
C TRP A 25 -8.10 -5.44 0.29
N THR A 26 -7.88 -4.16 -0.03
CA THR A 26 -6.59 -3.71 -0.56
C THR A 26 -5.65 -3.28 0.57
N PRO A 27 -4.33 -3.23 0.32
CA PRO A 27 -3.37 -2.67 1.27
C PRO A 27 -3.77 -1.28 1.82
N LEU A 28 -4.40 -0.44 0.98
CA LEU A 28 -4.86 0.90 1.37
C LEU A 28 -6.05 0.85 2.35
N MET A 29 -6.97 -0.11 2.19
CA MET A 29 -8.10 -0.30 3.11
C MET A 29 -7.59 -0.67 4.50
N HIS A 30 -6.67 -1.64 4.57
CA HIS A 30 -5.99 -2.03 5.82
C HIS A 30 -5.28 -0.85 6.49
N ALA A 31 -4.52 -0.08 5.71
CA ALA A 31 -3.81 1.09 6.23
C ALA A 31 -4.78 2.16 6.78
N SER A 32 -5.92 2.34 6.14
CA SER A 32 -6.94 3.33 6.55
C SER A 32 -7.69 2.89 7.80
N GLU A 33 -8.14 1.64 7.86
CA GLU A 33 -8.84 1.07 9.02
C GLU A 33 -7.96 1.13 10.28
N ASN A 34 -6.67 0.78 10.15
CA ASN A 34 -5.72 0.76 11.26
C ASN A 34 -5.10 2.13 11.58
N GLY A 35 -5.52 3.20 10.89
CA GLY A 35 -5.01 4.56 11.14
C GLY A 35 -3.54 4.76 10.75
N HIS A 36 -2.98 3.92 9.89
CA HIS A 36 -1.61 3.98 9.40
C HIS A 36 -1.41 5.06 8.32
N LYS A 37 -1.66 6.33 8.67
CA LYS A 37 -1.68 7.49 7.74
C LYS A 37 -0.48 7.56 6.78
N LYS A 38 0.74 7.36 7.28
CA LYS A 38 1.95 7.40 6.44
C LYS A 38 2.00 6.26 5.42
N VAL A 39 1.53 5.07 5.80
CA VAL A 39 1.47 3.93 4.87
C VAL A 39 0.41 4.19 3.80
N ALA A 40 -0.76 4.71 4.19
CA ALA A 40 -1.79 5.10 3.23
C ALA A 40 -1.28 6.15 2.22
N GLN A 41 -0.50 7.13 2.67
CA GLN A 41 0.12 8.11 1.77
C GLN A 41 1.08 7.46 0.77
N VAL A 42 1.98 6.59 1.22
CA VAL A 42 2.92 5.87 0.33
C VAL A 42 2.16 5.03 -0.71
N LEU A 43 1.13 4.31 -0.29
CA LEU A 43 0.32 3.50 -1.20
C LEU A 43 -0.42 4.36 -2.24
N LEU A 44 -0.95 5.52 -1.84
CA LEU A 44 -1.59 6.48 -2.76
C LEU A 44 -0.61 7.09 -3.76
N GLU A 45 0.61 7.41 -3.31
CA GLU A 45 1.69 7.89 -4.19
C GLU A 45 1.98 6.86 -5.28
N GLU A 46 2.07 5.57 -4.95
CA GLU A 46 2.33 4.53 -5.96
C GLU A 46 1.14 4.19 -6.85
N VAL A 47 -0.10 4.28 -6.36
CA VAL A 47 -1.28 4.11 -7.23
C VAL A 47 -1.26 5.15 -8.33
N ASN A 48 -1.00 6.42 -7.99
CA ASN A 48 -0.98 7.52 -8.97
C ASN A 48 0.20 7.45 -9.95
N ASN A 49 1.28 6.74 -9.61
CA ASN A 49 2.45 6.56 -10.50
C ASN A 49 2.25 5.43 -11.52
N ASN A 50 1.25 4.57 -11.34
CA ASN A 50 0.98 3.40 -12.19
C ASN A 50 -0.17 3.62 -13.21
N ASP A 51 -0.70 4.85 -13.31
CA ASP A 51 -1.64 5.31 -14.35
C ASP A 51 -0.88 5.86 -15.58
#